data_AF-A0A3D6BSK6-F1
#
_entry.id   AF-A0A3D6BSK6-F1
#
_cell.length_a   1.000
_cell.length_b   1.000
_cell.length_c   1.000
_cell.angle_alpha   90.00
_cell.angle_beta   90.00
_cell.angle_gamma   90.00
#
_symmetry.space_group_name_H-M   'P 1'
#
loop_
_entity.id
_entity.type
_entity.pdbx_description
1 polymer ?
#
loop_
_entity_poly.entity_id
_entity_poly.type
_entity_poly.pdbx_seq_one_letter_code
_entity_poly.pdbx_strand_id
1 'polypeptide(L)'
;AVHITNKSTNLSPDLLANKLALEMTLKPIKMDFYLINDVPVEVGTRVFSESRKLGMLCIINKKRSFFEKLFNRSNSKSISSHLNVPLIIFNHESL
;
A
#
# COMPACT_ATOMS: atom_id res chain seq x y z
N ALA A 1 -2.14 -2.55 -7.50
CA ALA A 1 -2.40 -1.95 -6.18
C ALA A 1 -1.86 -2.89 -5.10
N VAL A 2 -1.18 -2.37 -4.06
CA VAL A 2 -0.64 -3.22 -2.97
C VAL A 2 -1.69 -3.32 -1.86
N HIS A 3 -2.17 -4.52 -1.58
CA HIS A 3 -3.10 -4.78 -0.48
C HIS A 3 -2.30 -5.29 0.73
N ILE A 4 -2.37 -4.58 1.86
CA ILE A 4 -1.79 -5.01 3.13
C ILE A 4 -2.92 -5.59 3.98
N THR A 5 -2.86 -6.89 4.29
CA THR A 5 -3.79 -7.58 5.20
C THR A 5 -3.04 -8.27 6.33
N ASN A 6 -3.63 -8.29 7.52
CA ASN A 6 -3.14 -9.07 8.65
C ASN A 6 -3.60 -10.54 8.48
N LYS A 7 -2.78 -11.51 8.89
CA LYS A 7 -2.69 -12.85 8.30
C LYS A 7 -3.86 -13.83 8.57
N SER A 8 -5.02 -13.43 9.11
CA SER A 8 -6.06 -14.43 9.48
C SER A 8 -7.49 -13.91 9.69
N THR A 9 -8.12 -13.29 8.69
CA THR A 9 -9.59 -13.16 8.71
C THR A 9 -10.15 -13.46 7.33
N ASN A 10 -11.04 -14.45 7.24
CA ASN A 10 -11.87 -14.65 6.06
C ASN A 10 -12.59 -13.33 5.73
N LEU A 11 -12.63 -12.96 4.45
CA LEU A 11 -13.37 -11.77 4.01
C LEU A 11 -14.86 -11.97 4.38
N SER A 12 -15.51 -10.93 4.90
CA SER A 12 -16.98 -10.98 5.06
C SER A 12 -17.65 -11.18 3.70
N PRO A 13 -18.88 -11.72 3.65
CA PRO A 13 -19.61 -11.88 2.39
C PRO A 13 -19.70 -10.58 1.58
N ASP A 14 -19.94 -9.45 2.23
CA ASP A 14 -19.99 -8.13 1.58
C ASP A 14 -18.64 -7.72 0.98
N LEU A 15 -17.54 -7.97 1.70
CA LEU A 15 -16.21 -7.64 1.21
C LEU A 15 -15.79 -8.54 0.04
N LEU A 16 -16.23 -9.80 0.05
CA LEU A 16 -16.05 -10.71 -1.08
C LEU A 16 -16.85 -10.26 -2.30
N ALA A 17 -18.12 -9.85 -2.13
CA ALA A 17 -18.94 -9.31 -3.21
C ALA A 17 -18.32 -8.05 -3.82
N ASN A 18 -17.84 -7.13 -2.98
CA ASN A 18 -17.15 -5.91 -3.42
C ASN A 18 -15.85 -6.23 -4.17
N LYS A 19 -15.06 -7.21 -3.69
CA LYS A 19 -13.86 -7.67 -4.39
C LYS A 19 -14.18 -8.18 -5.78
N LEU A 20 -15.19 -9.05 -5.92
CA LEU A 20 -15.61 -9.60 -7.21
C LEU A 20 -16.09 -8.50 -8.16
N ALA A 21 -16.91 -7.56 -7.67
CA ALA A 21 -17.38 -6.43 -8.46
C ALA A 21 -16.21 -5.59 -9.00
N LEU A 22 -15.23 -5.25 -8.13
CA LEU A 22 -14.03 -4.50 -8.55
C LEU A 22 -13.19 -5.27 -9.58
N GLU A 23 -12.99 -6.56 -9.37
CA GLU A 23 -12.25 -7.41 -10.32
C GLU A 23 -12.93 -7.48 -11.68
N MET A 24 -14.26 -7.51 -11.72
CA MET A 24 -15.02 -7.47 -12.97
C MET A 24 -14.94 -6.10 -13.65
N THR A 25 -15.11 -5.01 -12.90
CA THR A 25 -15.08 -3.63 -13.43
C THR A 25 -13.72 -3.25 -13.98
N LEU A 26 -12.63 -3.73 -13.37
CA LEU A 26 -11.26 -3.36 -13.75
C LEU A 26 -10.66 -4.27 -14.83
N LYS A 27 -11.38 -5.28 -15.34
CA LYS A 27 -10.86 -6.10 -16.46
C LYS A 27 -10.67 -5.24 -17.71
N PRO A 28 -9.55 -5.41 -18.45
CA PRO A 28 -8.57 -6.49 -18.35
C PRO A 28 -7.30 -6.15 -17.54
N ILE A 29 -7.32 -5.16 -16.64
CA ILE A 29 -6.12 -4.73 -15.90
C ILE A 29 -5.54 -5.90 -15.10
N LYS A 30 -4.28 -6.22 -15.38
CA LYS A 30 -3.54 -7.24 -14.62
C LYS A 30 -3.28 -6.74 -13.19
N MET A 31 -3.71 -7.53 -12.21
CA MET A 31 -3.52 -7.24 -10.79
C MET A 31 -2.69 -8.33 -10.13
N ASP A 32 -1.53 -7.96 -9.61
CA ASP A 32 -0.65 -8.85 -8.85
C ASP A 32 -0.61 -8.41 -7.38
N PHE A 33 -0.72 -9.38 -6.46
CA PHE A 33 -0.73 -9.15 -5.01
C PHE A 33 0.51 -9.79 -4.37
N TYR A 34 1.18 -9.04 -3.49
CA TYR A 34 2.40 -9.49 -2.84
C TYR A 34 2.31 -9.24 -1.34
N LEU A 35 2.76 -10.24 -0.56
CA LEU A 35 2.93 -10.12 0.88
C LEU A 35 4.42 -10.02 1.19
N ILE A 36 4.82 -8.95 1.87
CA ILE A 36 6.19 -8.74 2.34
C ILE A 36 6.17 -8.92 3.86
N ASN A 37 6.94 -9.89 4.36
CA ASN A 37 7.06 -10.20 5.78
C ASN A 37 8.47 -9.84 6.28
N ASP A 38 8.61 -9.71 7.59
CA ASP A 38 9.91 -9.63 8.29
C ASP A 38 10.82 -8.47 7.86
N VAL A 39 10.23 -7.39 7.32
CA VAL A 39 10.93 -6.18 6.90
C VAL A 39 10.12 -4.95 7.35
N PRO A 40 10.77 -3.88 7.85
CA PRO A 40 10.10 -2.60 8.12
C PRO A 40 9.37 -2.10 6.87
N VAL A 41 8.17 -1.54 7.02
CA VAL A 41 7.33 -1.13 5.88
C VAL A 41 8.08 -0.15 4.97
N GLU A 42 8.92 0.71 5.56
CA GLU A 42 9.73 1.69 4.85
C GLU A 42 10.74 1.00 3.90
N VAL A 43 11.46 0.02 4.42
CA VAL A 43 12.46 -0.73 3.65
C VAL A 43 11.77 -1.62 2.61
N GLY A 44 10.69 -2.30 3.00
CA GLY A 44 9.95 -3.21 2.13
C GLY A 44 9.32 -2.49 0.94
N THR A 45 8.65 -1.37 1.17
CA THR A 45 8.03 -0.59 0.09
C THR A 45 9.06 -0.01 -0.87
N ARG A 46 10.20 0.49 -0.36
CA ARG A 46 11.30 0.99 -1.20
C ARG A 46 11.89 -0.12 -2.08
N VAL A 47 12.39 -1.20 -1.49
CA VAL A 47 13.03 -2.31 -2.23
C VAL A 47 12.07 -2.93 -3.23
N PHE A 48 10.79 -3.07 -2.86
CA PHE A 48 9.78 -3.56 -3.77
C PHE A 48 9.53 -2.61 -4.95
N SER A 49 9.46 -1.30 -4.69
CA SER A 49 9.28 -0.30 -5.75
C SER A 49 10.42 -0.26 -6.76
N GLU A 50 11.67 -0.38 -6.28
CA GLU A 50 12.88 -0.38 -7.11
C GLU A 50 12.99 -1.69 -7.91
N SER A 51 12.84 -2.85 -7.26
CA SER A 51 12.96 -4.16 -7.92
C SER A 51 11.91 -4.41 -9.00
N ARG A 52 10.72 -3.81 -8.87
CA ARG A 52 9.63 -3.90 -9.85
C ARG A 52 9.57 -2.71 -10.82
N LYS A 53 10.46 -1.72 -10.67
CA LYS A 53 10.46 -0.48 -11.46
C LYS A 53 9.06 0.14 -11.54
N LEU A 54 8.41 0.28 -10.38
CA LEU A 54 7.05 0.82 -10.34
C LEU A 54 7.02 2.23 -10.94
N GLY A 55 6.02 2.55 -11.76
CA GLY A 55 5.84 3.90 -12.30
C GLY A 55 5.20 4.86 -11.29
N MET A 56 4.55 4.34 -10.26
CA MET A 56 3.83 5.11 -9.24
C MET A 56 3.59 4.26 -7.99
N LEU A 57 3.62 4.89 -6.83
CA LEU A 57 3.20 4.30 -5.56
C LEU A 57 1.90 4.96 -5.09
N CYS A 58 0.93 4.14 -4.70
CA CYS A 58 -0.34 4.61 -4.15
C CYS A 58 -0.55 3.98 -2.76
N ILE A 59 -0.90 4.80 -1.77
CA ILE A 59 -1.13 4.40 -0.39
C ILE A 59 -2.53 4.85 0.04
N ILE A 60 -3.32 3.94 0.60
CA ILE A 60 -4.62 4.25 1.23
C ILE A 60 -4.40 4.37 2.73
N ASN A 61 -4.57 5.57 3.27
CA ASN A 61 -4.40 5.86 4.68
C ASN A 61 -5.61 5.37 5.47
N LYS A 62 -5.41 4.47 6.43
CA LYS A 62 -6.42 4.11 7.44
C LYS A 62 -6.16 4.72 8.82
N LYS A 63 -4.96 5.26 9.08
CA LYS A 63 -4.56 5.87 10.37
C LYS A 63 -3.47 6.94 10.16
N ARG A 64 -3.72 8.17 10.62
CA ARG A 64 -2.80 9.33 10.56
C ARG A 64 -1.36 9.02 11.03
N SER A 65 -1.20 8.16 12.04
CA SER A 65 0.11 7.77 12.60
C SER A 65 0.99 6.94 11.66
N PHE A 66 0.44 6.35 10.58
CA PHE A 66 1.25 5.67 9.56
C PHE A 66 2.14 6.67 8.82
N PHE A 67 1.60 7.84 8.48
CA PHE A 67 2.35 8.91 7.83
C PHE A 67 3.37 9.53 8.77
N GLU A 68 3.05 9.68 10.05
CA GLU A 68 4.04 10.15 11.02
C GLU A 68 5.25 9.22 11.09
N LYS A 69 5.08 7.88 11.03
CA LYS A 69 6.23 6.96 10.97
C LYS A 69 7.01 7.05 9.64
N LEU A 70 6.27 7.19 8.54
CA LEU A 70 6.80 7.28 7.18
C LEU A 70 7.58 8.62 6.96
N PHE A 71 7.24 9.68 7.69
CA PHE A 71 7.75 11.04 7.52
C PHE A 71 8.43 11.66 8.77
N ASN A 72 8.44 11.01 9.94
CA ASN A 72 9.00 11.63 11.16
C ASN A 72 10.50 11.83 11.07
N ARG A 73 10.89 13.08 11.30
CA ARG A 73 12.27 13.54 11.38
C ARG A 73 12.81 13.32 12.79
N SER A 74 13.59 12.28 12.99
CA SER A 74 14.84 12.38 13.76
C SER A 74 15.76 11.21 13.41
N ASN A 75 16.96 11.57 12.96
CA ASN A 75 18.05 10.71 12.49
C ASN A 75 17.85 10.04 11.12
N SER A 76 18.00 10.90 10.09
CA SER A 76 18.39 10.57 8.71
C SER A 76 17.46 9.64 7.92
N LYS A 77 16.75 10.27 6.96
CA LYS A 77 16.18 9.70 5.72
C LYS A 77 14.73 9.18 5.83
N SER A 78 13.77 10.10 5.79
CA SER A 78 12.35 9.78 5.57
C SER A 78 12.16 9.05 4.24
N ILE A 79 11.19 8.15 4.12
CA ILE A 79 10.98 7.39 2.89
C ILE A 79 10.60 8.27 1.69
N SER A 80 9.98 9.43 1.92
CA SER A 80 9.73 10.44 0.90
C SER A 80 10.99 10.97 0.24
N SER A 81 12.13 10.91 0.94
CA SER A 81 13.43 11.29 0.39
C SER A 81 14.13 10.17 -0.41
N HIS A 82 13.57 8.94 -0.42
CA HIS A 82 14.15 7.76 -1.10
C HIS A 82 13.19 7.05 -2.06
N LEU A 83 11.93 7.48 -2.13
CA LEU A 83 10.99 7.02 -3.16
C LEU A 83 11.29 7.77 -4.45
N ASN A 84 11.80 7.04 -5.44
CA ASN A 84 12.12 7.61 -6.76
C ASN A 84 10.92 7.63 -7.71
N VAL A 85 9.70 7.49 -7.19
CA VAL A 85 8.46 7.35 -7.97
C VAL A 85 7.39 8.29 -7.44
N PRO A 86 6.50 8.82 -8.31
CA PRO A 86 5.34 9.61 -7.87
C PRO A 86 4.53 8.87 -6.80
N LEU A 87 4.16 9.60 -5.75
CA LEU A 87 3.41 9.09 -4.60
C LEU A 87 2.01 9.73 -4.54
N ILE A 88 0.97 8.89 -4.57
CA ILE A 88 -0.42 9.28 -4.32
C ILE A 88 -0.86 8.75 -2.96
N ILE A 89 -1.51 9.60 -2.18
CA ILE A 89 -2.05 9.25 -0.86
C ILE A 89 -3.54 9.53 -0.86
N PHE A 90 -4.34 8.50 -0.61
CA PHE A 90 -5.76 8.63 -0.34
C PHE A 90 -5.99 8.69 1.16
N ASN A 91 -6.54 9.78 1.68
CA ASN A 91 -6.96 9.86 3.07
C ASN A 91 -8.35 9.24 3.20
N HIS A 92 -8.49 8.08 3.85
CA HIS A 92 -9.80 7.56 4.20
C HIS A 92 -10.23 8.22 5.51
N GLU A 93 -11.01 9.29 5.40
CA GLU A 93 -11.75 9.83 6.55
C GLU A 93 -12.99 8.95 6.73
N SER A 94 -13.03 8.21 7.84
CA SER A 94 -14.25 7.56 8.30
C SER A 94 -15.14 8.67 8.86
N LEU A 95 -16.25 8.98 8.16
CA LEU A 95 -17.36 9.76 8.71
C LEU A 95 -18.03 8.99 9.85
#